data_AF-A0A3C1RT12-F1
#
_entry.id   AF-A0A3C1RT12-F1
#
_cell.length_a   1.000
_cell.length_b   1.000
_cell.length_c   1.000
_cell.angle_alpha   90.00
_cell.angle_beta   90.00
_cell.angle_gamma   90.00
#
_symmetry.space_group_name_H-M   'P 1'
#
loop_
_entity.id
_entity.type
_entity.pdbx_description
1 polymer ?
#
loop_
_entity_poly.entity_id
_entity_poly.type
_entity_poly.pdbx_seq_one_letter_code
_entity_poly.pdbx_strand_id
1 'polypeptide(L)'
;MQYTDKQGKTLNLNQHHPSDGSELIPAEVQAHISHDGDKLLDPPLAPGYTVDDEGINDNYAIEPDVSLAEYPSPKQQQRYIFLGAGAILFVVLIVIIGFVAS
;
A
#
# COMPACT_ATOMS: atom_id res chain seq x y z
N MET A 1 -28.22 -7.79 16.99
CA MET A 1 -28.53 -6.89 15.85
C MET A 1 -28.78 -7.78 14.65
N GLN A 2 -29.95 -7.69 14.02
CA GLN A 2 -30.24 -8.43 12.79
C GLN A 2 -29.84 -7.54 11.61
N TYR A 3 -29.03 -8.06 10.71
CA TYR A 3 -28.64 -7.36 9.49
C TYR A 3 -29.64 -7.72 8.40
N THR A 4 -30.13 -6.69 7.73
CA THR A 4 -31.14 -6.81 6.68
C THR A 4 -30.53 -6.25 5.42
N ASP A 5 -30.67 -6.95 4.30
CA ASP A 5 -30.24 -6.42 3.00
C ASP A 5 -31.11 -5.22 2.56
N LYS A 6 -30.75 -4.58 1.44
CA LYS A 6 -31.51 -3.46 0.86
C LYS A 6 -32.92 -3.86 0.38
N GLN A 7 -33.23 -5.16 0.37
CA GLN A 7 -34.49 -5.75 -0.09
C GLN A 7 -35.37 -6.19 1.11
N GLY A 8 -34.91 -5.97 2.35
CA GLY A 8 -35.66 -6.28 3.56
C GLY A 8 -35.59 -7.75 4.00
N LYS A 9 -34.67 -8.55 3.46
CA LYS A 9 -34.46 -9.94 3.86
C LYS A 9 -33.46 -10.04 5.01
N THR A 10 -33.80 -10.81 6.05
CA THR A 10 -32.90 -11.10 7.18
C THR A 10 -31.75 -11.98 6.72
N LEU A 11 -30.52 -11.47 6.85
CA LEU A 11 -29.30 -12.18 6.47
C LEU A 11 -28.91 -13.18 7.57
N ASN A 12 -28.82 -14.46 7.20
CA ASN A 12 -28.28 -15.49 8.07
C ASN A 12 -26.74 -15.45 7.98
N LEU A 13 -26.05 -15.06 9.05
CA LEU A 13 -24.59 -14.87 9.05
C LEU A 13 -23.78 -16.12 8.70
N ASN A 14 -24.38 -17.31 8.76
CA ASN A 14 -23.72 -18.57 8.42
C ASN A 14 -23.92 -19.01 6.96
N GLN A 15 -24.62 -18.21 6.15
CA GLN A 15 -24.77 -18.48 4.72
C GLN A 15 -23.81 -17.56 3.94
N HIS A 16 -22.88 -18.16 3.20
CA HIS A 16 -22.10 -17.46 2.19
C HIS A 16 -23.08 -17.05 1.09
N HIS A 17 -23.47 -15.77 1.07
CA HIS A 17 -24.31 -15.22 0.02
C HIS A 17 -23.39 -14.69 -1.07
N PRO A 18 -23.54 -15.16 -2.33
CA PRO A 18 -22.81 -14.57 -3.45
C PRO A 18 -23.21 -13.11 -3.61
N SER A 19 -22.21 -12.23 -3.77
CA SER A 19 -22.37 -10.80 -4.01
C SER A 19 -23.39 -10.50 -5.11
N ASP A 20 -24.26 -9.51 -4.86
CA ASP A 20 -25.31 -9.08 -5.79
C ASP A 20 -24.92 -7.83 -6.59
N GLY A 21 -23.70 -7.34 -6.38
CA GLY A 21 -23.15 -6.18 -7.07
C GLY A 21 -23.56 -4.83 -6.46
N SER A 22 -24.44 -4.82 -5.45
CA SER A 22 -24.97 -3.59 -4.83
C SER A 22 -24.09 -3.02 -3.70
N GLU A 23 -23.13 -3.82 -3.25
CA GLU A 23 -22.07 -3.53 -2.29
C GLU A 23 -20.78 -3.03 -2.96
N LEU A 24 -20.66 -3.22 -4.27
CA LEU A 24 -19.46 -2.91 -5.02
C LEU A 24 -19.22 -1.39 -5.09
N ILE A 25 -17.97 -1.00 -4.93
CA ILE A 25 -17.57 0.38 -5.22
C ILE A 25 -17.47 0.58 -6.74
N PRO A 26 -17.52 1.82 -7.24
CA PRO A 26 -17.48 2.09 -8.69
C PRO A 26 -16.28 1.47 -9.42
N ALA A 27 -15.15 1.26 -8.73
CA ALA A 27 -13.97 0.60 -9.31
C ALA A 27 -14.21 -0.91 -9.58
N GLU A 28 -14.86 -1.61 -8.66
CA GLU A 28 -15.19 -3.04 -8.74
C GLU A 28 -16.30 -3.29 -9.76
N VAL A 29 -17.30 -2.41 -9.83
CA VAL A 29 -18.38 -2.46 -10.84
C VAL A 29 -17.82 -2.39 -12.26
N GLN A 30 -16.83 -1.53 -12.52
CA GLN A 30 -16.22 -1.40 -13.85
C GLN A 30 -15.40 -2.63 -14.24
N ALA A 31 -14.74 -3.27 -13.28
CA ALA A 31 -14.03 -4.52 -13.49
C ALA A 31 -15.00 -5.67 -13.80
N HIS A 32 -16.12 -5.77 -13.07
CA HIS A 32 -17.17 -6.77 -13.32
C HIS A 32 -17.82 -6.60 -14.69
N ILE A 33 -18.17 -5.37 -15.11
CA ILE A 33 -18.78 -5.11 -16.42
C ILE A 33 -17.83 -5.49 -17.57
N SER A 34 -16.53 -5.37 -17.35
CA SER A 34 -15.51 -5.77 -18.33
C SER A 34 -15.37 -7.30 -18.44
N HIS A 35 -15.84 -8.05 -17.44
CA HIS A 35 -15.78 -9.50 -17.36
C HIS A 35 -16.96 -10.20 -18.07
N ASP A 36 -18.12 -9.55 -18.18
CA ASP A 36 -19.35 -10.11 -18.80
C ASP A 36 -19.34 -10.05 -20.35
N GLY A 37 -18.32 -9.43 -20.94
CA GLY A 37 -18.24 -9.11 -22.36
C GLY A 37 -17.58 -10.15 -23.26
N ASP A 38 -16.57 -10.90 -22.81
CA ASP A 38 -15.80 -11.79 -23.68
C ASP A 38 -15.24 -12.99 -22.91
N LYS A 39 -15.87 -14.16 -23.08
CA LYS A 39 -15.23 -15.44 -22.80
C LYS A 39 -14.09 -15.62 -23.78
N LEU A 40 -12.86 -15.26 -23.40
CA LEU A 40 -11.61 -15.91 -23.82
C LEU A 40 -10.42 -15.16 -23.19
N LEU A 41 -9.73 -15.89 -22.31
CA LEU A 41 -8.47 -15.52 -21.64
C LEU A 41 -8.69 -14.56 -20.47
N ASP A 42 -8.67 -15.08 -19.24
CA ASP A 42 -8.28 -14.28 -18.07
C ASP A 42 -6.80 -13.89 -18.27
N PRO A 43 -6.45 -12.67 -18.71
CA PRO A 43 -5.09 -12.24 -18.50
C PRO A 43 -4.85 -12.29 -16.98
N PRO A 44 -3.73 -12.87 -16.50
CA PRO A 44 -3.38 -12.74 -15.10
C PRO A 44 -3.42 -11.24 -14.77
N LEU A 45 -4.15 -10.89 -13.71
CA LEU A 45 -4.23 -9.50 -13.28
C LEU A 45 -2.81 -8.93 -13.17
N ALA A 46 -2.67 -7.63 -13.45
CA ALA A 46 -1.38 -6.98 -13.34
C ALA A 46 -0.77 -7.28 -11.96
N PRO A 47 0.56 -7.45 -11.85
CA PRO A 47 1.20 -7.67 -10.57
C PRO A 47 0.76 -6.59 -9.59
N GLY A 48 0.13 -7.00 -8.50
CA GLY A 48 -0.40 -6.07 -7.53
C GLY A 48 -1.92 -5.86 -7.55
N TYR A 49 -2.71 -6.79 -8.11
CA TYR A 49 -4.15 -6.89 -7.85
C TYR A 49 -4.48 -8.25 -7.23
N THR A 50 -5.43 -8.27 -6.31
CA THR A 50 -5.98 -9.49 -5.69
C THR A 50 -7.41 -9.72 -6.16
N VAL A 51 -7.86 -10.97 -6.09
CA VAL A 51 -9.25 -11.35 -6.35
C VAL A 51 -9.78 -12.00 -5.08
N ASP A 52 -11.00 -11.66 -4.70
CA ASP A 52 -11.67 -12.30 -3.59
C ASP A 52 -12.17 -13.72 -3.93
N ASP A 53 -12.79 -14.38 -2.97
CA ASP A 53 -13.33 -15.73 -3.12
C ASP A 53 -14.51 -15.79 -4.14
N GLU A 54 -15.05 -14.64 -4.53
CA GLU A 54 -16.18 -14.49 -5.46
C GLU A 54 -15.72 -14.19 -6.90
N GLY A 55 -14.42 -13.96 -7.12
CA GLY A 55 -13.88 -13.62 -8.43
C GLY A 55 -13.86 -12.12 -8.72
N ILE A 56 -14.12 -11.28 -7.71
CA ILE A 56 -14.17 -9.81 -7.83
C ILE A 56 -12.80 -9.24 -7.50
N ASN A 57 -12.35 -8.26 -8.30
CA ASN A 57 -11.09 -7.57 -8.08
C ASN A 57 -11.16 -6.75 -6.78
N ASP A 58 -10.24 -7.01 -5.88
CA ASP A 58 -10.16 -6.36 -4.60
C ASP A 58 -9.45 -5.00 -4.70
N ASN A 59 -10.10 -3.93 -4.23
CA ASN A 59 -9.54 -2.58 -4.20
C ASN A 59 -8.74 -2.27 -2.92
N TYR A 60 -8.39 -3.27 -2.10
CA TYR A 60 -7.43 -3.05 -1.01
C TYR A 60 -6.03 -2.74 -1.55
N ALA A 61 -5.35 -1.82 -0.86
CA ALA A 61 -3.95 -1.55 -1.13
C ALA A 61 -3.13 -2.80 -0.78
N ILE A 62 -2.34 -3.28 -1.73
CA ILE A 62 -1.41 -4.36 -1.46
C ILE A 62 -0.27 -3.86 -0.57
N GLU A 63 0.01 -4.63 0.47
CA GLU A 63 1.17 -4.40 1.31
C GLU A 63 2.43 -4.66 0.48
N PRO A 64 3.29 -3.66 0.26
CA PRO A 64 4.52 -3.87 -0.49
C PRO A 64 5.45 -4.80 0.27
N ASP A 65 6.27 -5.57 -0.44
CA ASP A 65 7.30 -6.39 0.19
C ASP A 65 8.20 -5.51 1.07
N VAL A 66 8.30 -5.89 2.35
CA VAL A 66 9.14 -5.18 3.32
C VAL A 66 10.61 -5.43 2.98
N SER A 67 11.31 -4.37 2.55
CA SER A 67 12.75 -4.44 2.37
C SER A 67 13.45 -4.33 3.73
N LEU A 68 14.27 -5.33 4.06
CA LEU A 68 15.09 -5.27 5.27
C LEU A 68 16.18 -4.21 5.11
N ALA A 69 16.37 -3.37 6.13
CA ALA A 69 17.46 -2.42 6.15
C ALA A 69 18.81 -3.15 6.25
N GLU A 70 19.69 -2.95 5.27
CA GLU A 70 21.02 -3.51 5.30
C GLU A 70 21.97 -2.61 6.10
N TYR A 71 22.75 -3.24 6.99
CA TYR A 71 23.75 -2.51 7.78
C TYR A 71 24.87 -1.97 6.86
N PRO A 72 25.34 -0.73 7.06
CA PRO A 72 26.30 -0.12 6.15
C PRO A 72 27.62 -0.90 6.12
N SER A 73 28.15 -1.08 4.92
CA SER A 73 29.49 -1.65 4.69
C SER A 73 30.58 -0.80 5.33
N PRO A 74 31.77 -1.36 5.64
CA PRO A 74 32.88 -0.59 6.22
C PRO A 74 33.27 0.66 5.41
N LYS A 75 33.18 0.60 4.08
CA LYS A 75 33.43 1.74 3.19
C LYS A 75 32.37 2.85 3.35
N GLN A 76 31.10 2.48 3.50
CA GLN A 76 30.02 3.44 3.76
C GLN A 76 30.19 4.07 5.15
N GLN A 77 30.55 3.28 6.16
CA GLN A 77 30.81 3.80 7.51
C GLN A 77 31.95 4.83 7.52
N GLN A 78 33.06 4.57 6.82
CA GLN A 78 34.15 5.54 6.69
C GLN A 78 33.69 6.85 6.05
N ARG A 79 32.85 6.76 5.01
CA ARG A 79 32.27 7.94 4.37
C ARG A 79 31.38 8.71 5.35
N TYR A 80 30.57 8.03 6.15
CA TYR A 80 29.75 8.68 7.18
C TYR A 80 30.58 9.33 8.27
N ILE A 81 31.67 8.72 8.70
CA ILE A 81 32.62 9.33 9.66
C ILE A 81 33.19 10.63 9.07
N PHE A 82 33.60 10.61 7.80
CA PHE A 82 34.12 11.80 7.12
C PHE A 82 33.07 12.91 7.01
N LEU A 83 31.84 12.58 6.61
CA LEU A 83 30.74 13.54 6.56
C LEU A 83 30.42 14.10 7.95
N GLY A 84 30.38 13.25 8.97
CA GLY A 84 30.13 13.64 10.35
C GLY A 84 31.21 14.59 10.88
N ALA A 85 32.48 14.30 10.64
CA ALA A 85 33.58 15.18 11.01
C ALA A 85 33.47 16.55 10.33
N GLY A 86 33.15 16.57 9.03
CA GLY A 86 32.91 17.81 8.28
C GLY A 86 31.73 18.62 8.84
N ALA A 87 30.62 17.95 9.15
CA ALA A 87 29.43 18.59 9.73
C ALA A 87 29.72 19.22 11.10
N ILE A 88 30.43 18.52 11.98
CA ILE A 88 30.82 19.04 13.29
C ILE A 88 31.72 20.27 13.14
N LEU A 89 32.74 20.20 12.28
CA LEU A 89 33.64 21.31 12.03
C LEU A 89 32.88 22.55 11.51
N PHE A 90 31.95 22.34 10.57
CA PHE A 90 31.11 23.40 10.03
C PHE A 90 30.25 24.08 11.11
N VAL A 91 29.60 23.29 11.98
CA VAL A 91 28.79 23.83 13.08
C VAL A 91 29.65 24.61 14.07
N VAL A 92 30.81 24.08 14.47
CA VAL A 92 31.74 24.78 15.37
C VAL A 92 32.21 26.10 14.76
N LEU A 93 32.54 26.11 13.47
CA LEU A 93 32.96 27.32 12.76
C LEU A 93 31.86 28.38 12.77
N ILE A 94 30.61 28.00 12.49
CA ILE A 94 29.47 28.94 12.52
C ILE A 94 29.30 29.53 13.92
N VAL A 95 29.36 28.71 14.96
CA VAL A 95 29.22 29.17 16.35
C VAL A 95 30.32 30.18 16.70
N ILE A 96 31.57 29.89 16.33
CA ILE A 96 32.70 30.81 16.56
C ILE A 96 32.48 32.13 15.81
N ILE A 97 32.11 32.09 14.53
CA ILE A 97 31.85 33.30 13.73
C ILE A 97 30.72 34.13 14.36
N GLY A 98 29.62 33.47 14.76
CA GLY A 98 28.50 34.14 15.40
C GLY A 98 28.89 34.85 16.70
N PHE A 99 29.73 34.22 17.52
CA PHE A 99 30.24 34.83 18.75
C PHE A 99 31.18 36.02 18.48
N VAL A 100 32.06 35.90 17.47
CA VAL A 100 32.98 36.99 17.09
C VAL A 100 32.26 38.20 16.50
N ALA A 101 31.14 37.97 15.80
CA ALA A 101 30.35 39.03 15.17
C ALA A 101 29.38 39.75 16.12
N SER A 102 29.21 39.25 17.35
CA SER A 102 28.34 39.82 18.39
C SER A 102 29.10 40.83 19.26
#